data_AF-A0A7Z0TNX2-F1
#
_entry.id   AF-A0A7Z0TNX2-F1
#
_cell.length_a   1.000
_cell.length_b   1.000
_cell.length_c   1.000
_cell.angle_alpha   90.00
_cell.angle_beta   90.00
_cell.angle_gamma   90.00
#
_symmetry.space_group_name_H-M   'P 1'
#
loop_
_entity.id
_entity.type
_entity.pdbx_description
1 polymer ?
#
loop_
_entity_poly.entity_id
_entity_poly.type
_entity_poly.pdbx_seq_one_letter_code
_entity_poly.pdbx_strand_id
1 'polypeptide(L)'
;ETADDELRPLRQRLVTAVALAVPVVAMAMFPALQFTYWQWLSLTLAAPVVTYAAWPFHRAAFTNARHGAATMDTLISVGTTAAFLWSLWALFLGTAGTPGMTHPFELTIARSDGAGNIYLEAAAGVTAFILAGRYFEARSKRKAGAALRALLELGAKDVTVLRGGREELIPVGGLRAGDRFLVRPGEKIATDGLVVEGSSAVDASMLTGESAPVEVGVGDAVTGATVNAGGRLVVEATRVGADTQLARMARLVEDAQNGKAAAQRLADRISGVFVPVVIALALGTLGFWLGNGAELTAAFTAAVAVLIIACPCALGLATPTALMVGTGRGAQLGILIKGPEVLESTRKADTVVLDKTGTVTTGRMTLLAVHTAEGGDEREVLRLAGAL
;
A
#
# COMPACT_ATOMS: atom_id res chain seq x y z
N GLU A 1 17.64 9.06 -3.36
CA GLU A 1 17.32 8.07 -2.31
C GLU A 1 16.72 6.83 -2.95
N THR A 2 17.32 5.67 -2.76
CA THR A 2 16.87 4.42 -3.37
C THR A 2 15.58 3.94 -2.71
N ALA A 3 14.59 3.57 -3.53
CA ALA A 3 13.22 3.17 -3.17
C ALA A 3 13.08 1.91 -2.26
N ASP A 4 14.17 1.45 -1.65
CA ASP A 4 14.24 0.26 -0.80
C ASP A 4 14.02 0.55 0.70
N ASP A 5 13.87 1.83 1.09
CA ASP A 5 13.89 2.26 2.49
C ASP A 5 12.52 2.31 3.19
N GLU A 6 11.40 2.51 2.47
CA GLU A 6 10.07 2.71 3.10
C GLU A 6 9.53 1.49 3.87
N LEU A 7 9.78 0.26 3.39
CA LEU A 7 9.34 -0.97 4.08
C LEU A 7 10.35 -1.48 5.11
N ARG A 8 11.59 -0.96 5.09
CA ARG A 8 12.67 -1.39 5.97
C ARG A 8 12.31 -1.28 7.46
N PRO A 9 11.74 -0.16 7.97
CA PRO A 9 11.39 -0.06 9.40
C PRO A 9 10.30 -1.05 9.80
N LEU A 10 9.31 -1.29 8.92
CA LEU A 10 8.23 -2.25 9.18
C LEU A 10 8.75 -3.70 9.18
N ARG A 11 9.65 -4.03 8.24
CA ARG A 11 10.31 -5.33 8.16
C ARG A 11 11.18 -5.60 9.39
N GLN A 12 11.96 -4.62 9.82
CA GLN A 12 12.81 -4.76 11.01
C GLN A 12 11.97 -5.02 12.25
N ARG A 13 10.90 -4.23 12.48
CA ARG A 13 9.98 -4.47 13.60
C ARG A 13 9.32 -5.84 13.54
N LEU A 14 8.91 -6.28 12.35
CA LEU A 14 8.34 -7.62 12.18
C LEU A 14 9.34 -8.72 12.53
N VAL A 15 10.56 -8.66 11.99
CA VAL A 15 11.59 -9.66 12.25
C VAL A 15 11.94 -9.69 13.75
N THR A 16 12.10 -8.54 14.38
CA THR A 16 12.31 -8.44 15.83
C THR A 16 11.14 -9.03 16.59
N ALA A 17 9.89 -8.69 16.25
CA ALA A 17 8.70 -9.20 16.92
C ALA A 17 8.60 -10.72 16.81
N VAL A 18 8.77 -11.30 15.61
CA VAL A 18 8.66 -12.74 15.38
C VAL A 18 9.80 -13.50 16.06
N ALA A 19 11.05 -13.02 15.91
CA ALA A 19 12.21 -13.68 16.50
C ALA A 19 12.13 -13.76 18.03
N LEU A 20 11.54 -12.75 18.68
CA LEU A 20 11.38 -12.69 20.12
C LEU A 20 10.07 -13.33 20.63
N ALA A 21 8.97 -13.21 19.88
CA ALA A 21 7.67 -13.77 20.28
C ALA A 21 7.60 -15.29 20.14
N VAL A 22 8.24 -15.88 19.11
CA VAL A 22 8.20 -17.33 18.88
C VAL A 22 8.74 -18.12 20.09
N PRO A 23 9.92 -17.81 20.67
CA PRO A 23 10.38 -18.47 21.88
C PRO A 23 9.44 -18.28 23.08
N VAL A 24 8.86 -17.10 23.26
CA VAL A 24 7.90 -16.81 24.36
C VAL A 24 6.67 -17.73 24.25
N VAL A 25 6.09 -17.81 23.05
CA VAL A 25 4.94 -18.68 22.77
C VAL A 25 5.32 -20.15 22.96
N ALA A 26 6.49 -20.57 22.49
CA ALA A 26 6.96 -21.94 22.65
C ALA A 26 7.12 -22.32 24.13
N MET A 27 7.71 -21.46 24.96
CA MET A 27 7.84 -21.71 26.40
C MET A 27 6.48 -21.76 27.12
N ALA A 28 5.52 -20.94 26.68
CA ALA A 28 4.16 -20.97 27.23
C ALA A 28 3.38 -22.23 26.82
N MET A 29 3.55 -22.72 25.59
CA MET A 29 2.80 -23.88 25.07
C MET A 29 3.40 -25.23 25.41
N PHE A 30 4.72 -25.33 25.57
CA PHE A 30 5.42 -26.60 25.81
C PHE A 30 5.99 -26.63 27.23
N PRO A 31 5.36 -27.34 28.18
CA PRO A 31 5.86 -27.45 29.55
C PRO A 31 7.31 -27.95 29.65
N ALA A 32 7.76 -28.76 28.69
CA ALA A 32 9.15 -29.24 28.62
C ALA A 32 10.19 -28.11 28.42
N LEU A 33 9.78 -26.94 27.92
CA LEU A 33 10.63 -25.77 27.75
C LEU A 33 10.61 -24.83 28.98
N GLN A 34 9.81 -25.15 30.00
CA GLN A 34 9.67 -24.36 31.23
C GLN A 34 10.76 -24.74 32.25
N PHE A 35 11.99 -24.27 32.02
CA PHE A 35 13.07 -24.38 32.99
C PHE A 35 12.85 -23.41 34.17
N THR A 36 13.58 -23.56 35.28
CA THR A 36 13.34 -22.89 36.58
C THR A 36 13.03 -21.38 36.56
N TYR A 37 13.54 -20.64 35.56
CA TYR A 37 13.37 -19.18 35.40
C TYR A 37 12.81 -18.78 34.04
N TRP A 38 12.08 -19.66 33.35
CA TRP A 38 11.52 -19.42 32.02
C TRP A 38 10.62 -18.18 31.96
N GLN A 39 9.93 -17.85 33.05
CA GLN A 39 9.03 -16.73 33.17
C GLN A 39 9.77 -15.37 33.09
N TRP A 40 10.99 -15.31 33.62
CA TRP A 40 11.85 -14.13 33.55
C TRP A 40 12.50 -13.96 32.18
N LEU A 41 12.89 -15.07 31.55
CA LEU A 41 13.33 -15.05 30.15
C LEU A 41 12.18 -14.59 29.24
N SER A 42 10.97 -15.10 29.46
CA SER A 42 9.77 -14.72 28.70
C SER A 42 9.47 -13.23 28.83
N LEU A 43 9.60 -12.65 30.03
CA LEU A 43 9.46 -11.20 30.23
C LEU A 43 10.51 -10.42 29.43
N THR A 44 11.76 -10.87 29.51
CA THR A 44 12.90 -10.22 28.83
C THR A 44 12.73 -10.21 27.31
N LEU A 45 12.19 -11.29 26.74
CA LEU A 45 11.91 -11.40 25.31
C LEU A 45 10.64 -10.66 24.89
N ALA A 46 9.59 -10.68 25.71
CA ALA A 46 8.33 -10.01 25.42
C ALA A 46 8.41 -8.48 25.57
N ALA A 47 9.24 -7.96 26.47
CA ALA A 47 9.34 -6.52 26.73
C ALA A 47 9.73 -5.69 25.48
N PRO A 48 10.76 -6.06 24.68
CA PRO A 48 11.05 -5.36 23.42
C PRO A 48 9.92 -5.48 22.38
N VAL A 49 9.18 -6.59 22.38
CA VAL A 49 8.04 -6.77 21.46
C VAL A 49 6.93 -5.77 21.79
N VAL A 50 6.54 -5.68 23.07
CA VAL A 50 5.47 -4.78 23.52
C VAL A 50 5.90 -3.32 23.51
N THR A 51 7.17 -3.00 23.81
CA THR A 51 7.60 -1.59 23.90
C THR A 51 8.08 -1.03 22.56
N TYR A 52 8.94 -1.75 21.83
CA TYR A 52 9.53 -1.28 20.58
C TYR A 52 8.71 -1.69 19.36
N ALA A 53 8.38 -2.98 19.22
CA ALA A 53 7.68 -3.45 18.02
C ALA A 53 6.23 -2.94 17.97
N ALA A 54 5.53 -2.93 19.11
CA ALA A 54 4.16 -2.42 19.23
C ALA A 54 4.04 -0.89 19.35
N TRP A 55 5.15 -0.15 19.50
CA TRP A 55 5.16 1.32 19.58
C TRP A 55 4.26 2.05 18.57
N PRO A 56 4.26 1.73 17.26
CA PRO A 56 3.35 2.38 16.31
C PRO A 56 1.86 2.18 16.65
N PHE A 57 1.47 1.07 17.26
CA PHE A 57 0.09 0.83 17.70
C PHE A 57 -0.25 1.71 18.90
N HIS A 58 0.63 1.79 19.89
CA HIS A 58 0.46 2.66 21.06
C HIS A 58 0.35 4.14 20.68
N ARG A 59 1.22 4.59 19.76
CA ARG A 59 1.18 5.96 19.24
C ARG A 59 -0.12 6.25 18.50
N ALA A 60 -0.58 5.32 17.65
CA ALA A 60 -1.84 5.47 16.92
C ALA A 60 -3.05 5.50 17.88
N ALA A 61 -3.09 4.58 18.85
CA ALA A 61 -4.11 4.52 19.89
C ALA A 61 -4.20 5.81 20.70
N PHE A 62 -3.06 6.33 21.16
CA PHE A 62 -3.00 7.60 21.90
C PHE A 62 -3.50 8.77 21.07
N THR A 63 -3.09 8.82 19.79
CA THR A 63 -3.54 9.87 18.86
C THR A 63 -5.05 9.80 18.63
N ASN A 64 -5.59 8.60 18.38
CA ASN A 64 -7.03 8.40 18.16
C ASN A 64 -7.85 8.72 19.41
N ALA A 65 -7.39 8.31 20.59
CA ALA A 65 -8.03 8.62 21.87
C ALA A 65 -8.13 10.13 22.10
N ARG A 66 -7.09 10.90 21.77
CA ARG A 66 -7.10 12.38 21.87
C ARG A 66 -8.16 13.03 20.98
N HIS A 67 -8.54 12.39 19.87
CA HIS A 67 -9.55 12.87 18.93
C HIS A 67 -10.93 12.21 19.15
N GLY A 68 -11.13 11.45 20.23
CA GLY A 68 -12.39 10.77 20.52
C GLY A 68 -12.72 9.61 19.57
N ALA A 69 -11.72 9.07 18.85
CA ALA A 69 -11.88 7.95 17.94
C ALA A 69 -11.30 6.66 18.53
N ALA A 70 -11.96 5.53 18.29
CA ALA A 70 -11.45 4.20 18.61
C ALA A 70 -11.21 3.42 17.33
N THR A 71 -10.04 2.81 17.21
CA THR A 71 -9.68 1.98 16.05
C THR A 71 -9.16 0.62 16.50
N MET A 72 -8.87 -0.26 15.54
CA MET A 72 -8.21 -1.55 15.81
C MET A 72 -6.92 -1.36 16.63
N ASP A 73 -6.14 -0.30 16.36
CA ASP A 73 -4.93 0.03 17.11
C ASP A 73 -5.20 0.32 18.58
N THR A 74 -6.35 0.90 18.92
CA THR A 74 -6.76 1.18 20.30
C THR A 74 -6.95 -0.13 21.07
N LEU A 75 -7.67 -1.10 20.51
CA LEU A 75 -7.92 -2.38 21.18
C LEU A 75 -6.63 -3.18 21.32
N ILE A 76 -5.80 -3.23 20.27
CA ILE A 76 -4.50 -3.91 20.30
C ILE A 76 -3.62 -3.28 21.39
N SER A 77 -3.49 -1.95 21.38
CA SER A 77 -2.68 -1.22 22.36
C SER A 77 -3.15 -1.49 23.79
N VAL A 78 -4.46 -1.38 24.07
CA VAL A 78 -5.01 -1.60 25.41
C VAL A 78 -4.83 -3.06 25.83
N GLY A 79 -5.11 -4.02 24.94
CA GLY A 79 -5.00 -5.44 25.22
C GLY A 79 -3.55 -5.88 25.49
N THR A 80 -2.59 -5.49 24.65
CA THR A 80 -1.18 -5.87 24.84
C THR A 80 -0.57 -5.17 26.06
N THR A 81 -0.90 -3.91 26.31
CA THR A 81 -0.46 -3.21 27.52
C THR A 81 -1.10 -3.83 28.77
N ALA A 82 -2.39 -4.16 28.77
CA ALA A 82 -3.05 -4.79 29.92
C ALA A 82 -2.45 -6.17 30.21
N ALA A 83 -2.24 -7.01 29.19
CA ALA A 83 -1.62 -8.31 29.32
C ALA A 83 -0.17 -8.20 29.85
N PHE A 84 0.60 -7.25 29.34
CA PHE A 84 1.98 -7.03 29.77
C PHE A 84 2.07 -6.49 31.21
N LEU A 85 1.26 -5.49 31.57
CA LEU A 85 1.24 -4.92 32.92
C LEU A 85 0.72 -5.93 33.95
N TRP A 86 -0.29 -6.74 33.60
CA TRP A 86 -0.73 -7.83 34.47
C TRP A 86 0.37 -8.86 34.69
N SER A 87 1.06 -9.26 33.62
CA SER A 87 2.16 -10.22 33.71
C SER A 87 3.32 -9.69 34.57
N LEU A 88 3.64 -8.38 34.45
CA LEU A 88 4.59 -7.70 35.33
C LEU A 88 4.12 -7.76 36.79
N TRP A 89 2.86 -7.42 37.07
CA TRP A 89 2.32 -7.49 38.42
C TRP A 89 2.38 -8.91 38.99
N ALA A 90 1.97 -9.92 38.22
CA ALA A 90 2.00 -11.33 38.64
C ALA A 90 3.43 -11.83 38.89
N LEU A 91 4.42 -11.40 38.09
CA LEU A 91 5.83 -11.78 38.24
C LEU A 91 6.52 -11.15 39.44
N PHE A 92 6.24 -9.87 39.72
CA PHE A 92 6.94 -9.13 40.78
C PHE A 92 6.22 -9.15 42.13
N LEU A 93 4.88 -9.19 42.12
CA LEU A 93 4.04 -9.05 43.32
C LEU A 93 3.10 -10.24 43.53
N GLY A 94 2.90 -11.07 42.51
CA GLY A 94 2.08 -12.28 42.58
C GLY A 94 2.89 -13.54 42.86
N THR A 95 2.24 -14.69 42.66
CA THR A 95 2.83 -16.02 42.82
C THR A 95 3.59 -16.47 41.57
N ALA A 96 3.49 -15.74 40.44
CA ALA A 96 4.15 -16.14 39.19
C ALA A 96 5.67 -15.95 39.18
N GLY A 97 6.22 -15.16 40.09
CA GLY A 97 7.66 -14.98 40.25
C GLY A 97 8.39 -16.18 40.86
N THR A 98 7.67 -17.13 41.47
CA THR A 98 8.30 -18.22 42.23
C THR A 98 9.12 -19.15 41.31
N PRO A 99 10.40 -19.43 41.63
CA PRO A 99 11.22 -20.34 40.84
C PRO A 99 10.58 -21.73 40.73
N GLY A 100 10.60 -22.31 39.52
CA GLY A 100 9.99 -23.62 39.26
C GLY A 100 8.47 -23.61 39.07
N MET A 101 7.84 -22.43 38.94
CA MET A 101 6.46 -22.34 38.44
C MET A 101 6.37 -23.01 37.06
N THR A 102 5.38 -23.87 36.90
CA THR A 102 4.97 -24.42 35.61
C THR A 102 3.55 -23.99 35.28
N HIS A 103 3.30 -23.74 34.00
CA HIS A 103 1.98 -23.53 33.44
C HIS A 103 1.50 -24.86 32.87
N PRO A 104 0.62 -25.61 33.57
CA PRO A 104 0.13 -26.88 33.06
C PRO A 104 -0.80 -26.64 31.86
N PHE A 105 -0.58 -27.38 30.77
CA PHE A 105 -1.50 -27.38 29.63
C PHE A 105 -2.67 -28.33 29.93
N GLU A 106 -3.72 -27.80 30.54
CA GLU A 106 -4.94 -28.55 30.85
C GLU A 106 -6.11 -28.12 29.96
N LEU A 107 -6.83 -29.10 29.41
CA LEU A 107 -8.08 -28.88 28.65
C LEU A 107 -9.30 -28.69 29.57
N THR A 108 -9.10 -28.82 30.89
CA THR A 108 -10.13 -28.70 31.93
C THR A 108 -10.11 -27.30 32.55
N ILE A 109 -11.26 -26.63 32.58
CA ILE A 109 -11.39 -25.30 33.19
C ILE A 109 -11.50 -25.45 34.71
N ALA A 110 -10.37 -25.31 35.41
CA ALA A 110 -10.35 -25.18 36.87
C ALA A 110 -10.28 -23.69 37.25
N ARG A 111 -10.92 -23.30 38.37
CA ARG A 111 -10.71 -21.96 38.95
C ARG A 111 -9.28 -21.90 39.50
N SER A 112 -8.36 -21.35 38.73
CA SER A 112 -6.99 -21.06 39.17
C SER A 112 -6.89 -19.66 39.75
N ASP A 113 -5.94 -19.48 40.68
CA ASP A 113 -5.60 -18.16 41.22
C ASP A 113 -4.99 -17.30 40.10
N GLY A 114 -5.63 -16.18 39.78
CA GLY A 114 -5.20 -15.26 38.73
C GLY A 114 -3.79 -14.71 38.94
N ALA A 115 -3.30 -14.71 40.19
CA ALA A 115 -1.98 -14.24 40.57
C ALA A 115 -0.82 -15.11 40.01
N GLY A 116 -1.11 -16.31 39.51
CA GLY A 116 -0.13 -17.20 38.87
C GLY A 116 -0.13 -17.17 37.34
N ASN A 117 -1.09 -16.48 36.70
CA ASN A 117 -1.24 -16.48 35.25
C ASN A 117 -0.49 -15.31 34.61
N ILE A 118 0.48 -15.64 33.75
CA ILE A 118 1.19 -14.69 32.89
C ILE A 118 0.64 -14.77 31.48
N TYR A 119 0.50 -13.62 30.81
CA TYR A 119 -0.07 -13.47 29.47
C TYR A 119 0.93 -12.83 28.49
N LEU A 120 2.22 -13.12 28.68
CA LEU A 120 3.31 -12.56 27.89
C LEU A 120 3.31 -13.08 26.46
N GLU A 121 2.91 -14.34 26.28
CA GLU A 121 2.70 -14.99 25.00
C GLU A 121 1.55 -14.35 24.21
N ALA A 122 0.45 -13.99 24.87
CA ALA A 122 -0.64 -13.25 24.25
C ALA A 122 -0.16 -11.87 23.79
N ALA A 123 0.52 -11.11 24.66
CA ALA A 123 1.01 -9.78 24.32
C ALA A 123 2.02 -9.79 23.15
N ALA A 124 2.99 -10.72 23.18
CA ALA A 124 4.02 -10.83 22.16
C ALA A 124 3.50 -11.45 20.84
N GLY A 125 2.71 -12.51 20.94
CA GLY A 125 2.15 -13.23 19.79
C GLY A 125 1.17 -12.38 18.99
N VAL A 126 0.24 -11.70 19.66
CA VAL A 126 -0.71 -10.78 19.02
C VAL A 126 0.02 -9.66 18.28
N THR A 127 1.02 -9.05 18.94
CA THR A 127 1.85 -8.01 18.33
C THR A 127 2.55 -8.51 17.06
N ALA A 128 3.23 -9.66 17.12
CA ALA A 128 3.95 -10.22 15.98
C ALA A 128 3.00 -10.55 14.81
N PHE A 129 1.84 -11.14 15.08
CA PHE A 129 0.87 -11.52 14.07
C PHE A 129 0.29 -10.31 13.32
N ILE A 130 -0.03 -9.23 14.04
CA ILE A 130 -0.55 -8.00 13.43
C ILE A 130 0.52 -7.27 12.60
N LEU A 131 1.76 -7.22 13.11
CA LEU A 131 2.90 -6.68 12.35
C LEU A 131 3.13 -7.47 11.05
N ALA A 132 2.95 -8.80 11.08
CA ALA A 132 3.07 -9.64 9.90
C ALA A 132 2.02 -9.26 8.86
N GLY A 133 0.75 -9.10 9.28
CA GLY A 133 -0.33 -8.64 8.40
C GLY A 133 -0.05 -7.29 7.76
N ARG A 134 0.35 -6.30 8.55
CA ARG A 134 0.69 -4.97 8.02
C ARG A 134 1.84 -5.00 7.02
N TYR A 135 2.86 -5.82 7.27
CA TYR A 135 3.98 -5.97 6.34
C TYR A 135 3.57 -6.62 5.02
N PHE A 136 2.78 -7.70 5.07
CA PHE A 136 2.28 -8.35 3.87
C PHE A 136 1.35 -7.45 3.05
N GLU A 137 0.51 -6.66 3.73
CA GLU A 137 -0.33 -5.66 3.09
C GLU A 137 0.50 -4.58 2.38
N ALA A 138 1.42 -3.94 3.10
CA ALA A 138 2.26 -2.87 2.55
C ALA A 138 3.14 -3.36 1.40
N ARG A 139 3.69 -4.58 1.50
CA ARG A 139 4.45 -5.24 0.42
C ARG A 139 3.59 -5.44 -0.83
N SER A 140 2.33 -5.84 -0.66
CA SER A 140 1.40 -6.10 -1.77
C SER A 140 1.01 -4.79 -2.46
N LYS A 141 0.68 -3.74 -1.69
CA LYS A 141 0.39 -2.39 -2.21
C LYS A 141 1.57 -1.83 -3.03
N ARG A 142 2.80 -1.95 -2.51
CA ARG A 142 3.99 -1.48 -3.24
C ARG A 142 4.19 -2.19 -4.58
N LYS A 143 4.03 -3.52 -4.60
CA LYS A 143 4.18 -4.30 -5.85
C LYS A 143 3.17 -3.86 -6.91
N ALA A 144 1.97 -3.48 -6.48
CA ALA A 144 0.91 -3.01 -7.35
C ALA A 144 1.15 -1.57 -7.87
N GLY A 145 1.66 -0.66 -7.02
CA GLY A 145 1.97 0.74 -7.39
C GLY A 145 3.24 0.93 -8.25
N ALA A 146 4.12 -0.07 -8.35
CA ALA A 146 5.34 0.02 -9.15
C ALA A 146 5.06 0.27 -10.65
N ALA A 147 3.93 -0.20 -11.17
CA ALA A 147 3.53 0.00 -12.56
C ALA A 147 3.20 1.47 -12.90
N LEU A 148 2.77 2.27 -11.91
CA LEU A 148 2.54 3.70 -12.11
C LEU A 148 3.84 4.51 -12.07
N ARG A 149 4.78 4.11 -11.22
CA ARG A 149 6.10 4.76 -11.15
C ARG A 149 6.89 4.61 -12.45
N ALA A 150 6.73 3.48 -13.14
CA ALA A 150 7.30 3.27 -14.47
C ALA A 150 6.74 4.26 -15.52
N LEU A 151 5.51 4.76 -15.36
CA LEU A 151 4.94 5.78 -16.26
C LEU A 151 5.58 7.16 -16.04
N LEU A 152 6.01 7.47 -14.82
CA LEU A 152 6.71 8.73 -14.50
C LEU A 152 8.14 8.77 -15.03
N GLU A 153 8.77 7.60 -15.26
CA GLU A 153 10.11 7.50 -15.86
C GLU A 153 10.11 7.73 -17.38
N LEU A 154 8.94 7.90 -18.01
CA LEU A 154 8.82 8.13 -19.46
C LEU A 154 9.15 9.56 -19.90
N GLY A 155 9.21 10.54 -18.98
CA GLY A 155 9.56 11.93 -19.30
C GLY A 155 10.99 12.11 -19.82
N ALA A 156 11.25 13.21 -20.54
CA ALA A 156 12.61 13.58 -20.91
C ALA A 156 13.42 13.97 -19.66
N LYS A 157 14.68 13.53 -19.56
CA LYS A 157 15.55 13.87 -18.42
C LYS A 157 16.32 15.17 -18.64
N ASP A 158 16.71 15.40 -19.89
CA ASP A 158 17.48 16.57 -20.33
C ASP A 158 16.74 17.29 -21.45
N VAL A 159 16.99 18.60 -21.57
CA VAL A 159 16.37 19.47 -22.56
C VAL A 159 17.39 20.47 -23.09
N THR A 160 17.39 20.70 -24.41
CA THR A 160 18.26 21.70 -25.05
C THR A 160 17.52 23.04 -25.14
N VAL A 161 17.89 24.01 -24.31
CA VAL A 161 17.27 25.35 -24.28
C VAL A 161 18.02 26.30 -25.23
N LEU A 162 17.29 27.20 -25.86
CA LEU A 162 17.81 28.26 -26.71
C LEU A 162 17.86 29.58 -25.92
N ARG A 163 19.06 29.96 -25.45
CA ARG A 163 19.29 31.22 -24.73
C ARG A 163 20.33 32.06 -25.45
N GLY A 164 19.98 33.30 -25.77
CA GLY A 164 20.91 34.23 -26.45
C GLY A 164 21.44 33.70 -27.79
N GLY A 165 20.65 32.90 -28.52
CA GLY A 165 21.05 32.29 -29.79
C GLY A 165 21.99 31.08 -29.66
N ARG A 166 22.21 30.55 -28.45
CA ARG A 166 23.04 29.35 -28.21
C ARG A 166 22.19 28.21 -27.67
N GLU A 167 22.56 27.00 -28.05
CA GLU A 167 21.98 25.76 -27.53
C GLU A 167 22.70 25.37 -26.22
N GLU A 168 21.95 25.21 -25.14
CA GLU A 168 22.44 24.80 -23.83
C GLU A 168 21.66 23.57 -23.35
N LEU A 169 22.35 22.46 -23.08
CA LEU A 169 21.73 21.25 -22.52
C LEU A 169 21.63 21.40 -20.99
N ILE A 170 20.40 21.35 -20.47
CA ILE A 170 20.13 21.41 -19.03
C ILE A 170 19.24 20.24 -18.59
N PRO A 171 19.27 19.86 -17.31
CA PRO A 171 18.27 18.94 -16.76
C PRO A 171 16.86 19.53 -16.87
N VAL A 172 15.86 18.69 -17.16
CA VAL A 172 14.45 19.14 -17.33
C VAL A 172 13.90 19.89 -16.11
N GLY A 173 14.40 19.58 -14.91
CA GLY A 173 14.02 20.26 -13.67
C GLY A 173 14.50 21.73 -13.58
N GLY A 174 15.43 22.14 -14.45
CA GLY A 174 15.88 23.52 -14.58
C GLY A 174 15.07 24.37 -15.57
N LEU A 175 14.14 23.76 -16.32
CA LEU A 175 13.33 24.41 -17.33
C LEU A 175 12.25 25.29 -16.68
N ARG A 176 12.09 26.54 -17.13
CA ARG A 176 11.09 27.49 -16.65
C ARG A 176 10.02 27.77 -17.70
N ALA A 177 8.81 28.14 -17.27
CA ALA A 177 7.81 28.63 -18.20
C ALA A 177 8.32 29.88 -18.94
N GLY A 178 8.11 29.93 -20.25
CA GLY A 178 8.66 30.93 -21.17
C GLY A 178 10.04 30.59 -21.75
N ASP A 179 10.75 29.57 -21.24
CA ASP A 179 11.98 29.09 -21.88
C ASP A 179 11.63 28.48 -23.25
N ARG A 180 12.45 28.79 -24.27
CA ARG A 180 12.36 28.17 -25.59
C ARG A 180 13.35 27.02 -25.67
N PHE A 181 12.89 25.85 -26.07
CA PHE A 181 13.73 24.67 -26.19
C PHE A 181 13.56 23.99 -27.54
N LEU A 182 14.64 23.34 -27.95
CA LEU A 182 14.74 22.62 -29.21
C LEU A 182 14.28 21.16 -29.02
N VAL A 183 13.49 20.67 -29.98
CA VAL A 183 13.13 19.26 -30.09
C VAL A 183 13.50 18.76 -31.48
N ARG A 184 14.41 17.78 -31.53
CA ARG A 184 14.88 17.15 -32.77
C ARG A 184 13.99 15.96 -33.17
N PRO A 185 14.07 15.50 -34.42
CA PRO A 185 13.39 14.26 -34.83
C PRO A 185 13.84 13.08 -33.95
N GLY A 186 12.88 12.30 -33.45
CA GLY A 186 13.08 11.19 -32.51
C GLY A 186 13.23 11.60 -31.03
N GLU A 187 13.34 12.89 -30.71
CA GLU A 187 13.41 13.35 -29.32
C GLU A 187 12.02 13.43 -28.68
N LYS A 188 11.98 13.21 -27.36
CA LYS A 188 10.77 13.45 -26.56
C LYS A 188 10.62 14.94 -26.29
N ILE A 189 9.38 15.43 -26.39
CA ILE A 189 9.05 16.79 -25.97
C ILE A 189 9.19 16.87 -24.45
N ALA A 190 10.05 17.78 -23.97
CA ALA A 190 10.43 17.83 -22.56
C ALA A 190 9.28 18.26 -21.63
N THR A 191 8.39 19.13 -22.11
CA THR A 191 7.32 19.71 -21.30
C THR A 191 6.17 20.21 -22.18
N ASP A 192 5.05 20.60 -21.57
CA ASP A 192 3.93 21.16 -22.33
C ASP A 192 4.27 22.55 -22.84
N GLY A 193 3.97 22.84 -24.10
CA GLY A 193 4.37 24.09 -24.72
C GLY A 193 3.60 24.45 -25.98
N LEU A 194 4.00 25.57 -26.57
CA LEU A 194 3.52 26.05 -27.86
C LEU A 194 4.67 26.02 -28.86
N VAL A 195 4.43 25.53 -30.07
CA VAL A 195 5.42 25.57 -31.15
C VAL A 195 5.58 27.01 -31.60
N VAL A 196 6.82 27.52 -31.58
CA VAL A 196 7.16 28.88 -32.03
C VAL A 196 7.96 28.89 -33.33
N GLU A 197 8.57 27.77 -33.72
CA GLU A 197 9.29 27.61 -34.97
C GLU A 197 9.26 26.15 -35.45
N GLY A 198 9.13 25.95 -36.76
CA GLY A 198 9.14 24.63 -37.40
C GLY A 198 7.75 24.00 -37.57
N SER A 199 7.74 22.84 -38.23
CA SER A 199 6.57 21.98 -38.41
C SER A 199 7.01 20.52 -38.36
N SER A 200 6.19 19.66 -37.78
CA SER A 200 6.51 18.24 -37.61
C SER A 200 5.27 17.41 -37.30
N ALA A 201 5.39 16.09 -37.47
CA ALA A 201 4.45 15.12 -36.92
C ALA A 201 4.86 14.74 -35.48
N VAL A 202 3.91 14.77 -34.55
CA VAL A 202 4.11 14.36 -33.15
C VAL A 202 3.33 13.08 -32.87
N ASP A 203 4.04 12.05 -32.43
CA ASP A 203 3.44 10.80 -31.95
C ASP A 203 2.96 10.99 -30.52
N ALA A 204 1.63 11.10 -30.39
CA ALA A 204 0.91 11.20 -29.12
C ALA A 204 0.20 9.88 -28.74
N SER A 205 0.55 8.75 -29.37
CA SER A 205 -0.11 7.45 -29.15
C SER A 205 -0.07 7.01 -27.68
N MET A 206 1.02 7.31 -26.98
CA MET A 206 1.18 6.99 -25.55
C MET A 206 0.22 7.74 -24.62
N LEU A 207 -0.30 8.90 -25.03
CA LEU A 207 -1.23 9.71 -24.24
C LEU A 207 -2.67 9.61 -24.73
N THR A 208 -2.87 9.50 -26.04
CA THR A 208 -4.18 9.56 -26.68
C THR A 208 -4.72 8.20 -27.10
N GLY A 209 -3.85 7.19 -27.24
CA GLY A 209 -4.19 5.89 -27.83
C GLY A 209 -4.31 5.88 -29.36
N GLU A 210 -4.24 7.05 -30.01
CA GLU A 210 -4.33 7.15 -31.47
C GLU A 210 -2.98 6.85 -32.12
N SER A 211 -2.96 5.89 -33.06
CA SER A 211 -1.73 5.43 -33.72
C SER A 211 -1.19 6.40 -34.77
N ALA A 212 -2.00 7.35 -35.25
CA ALA A 212 -1.60 8.30 -36.27
C ALA A 212 -0.90 9.52 -35.63
N PRO A 213 0.34 9.85 -36.04
CA PRO A 213 0.99 11.08 -35.63
C PRO A 213 0.16 12.31 -36.01
N VAL A 214 0.18 13.33 -35.16
CA VAL A 214 -0.54 14.58 -35.36
C VAL A 214 0.41 15.62 -35.93
N GLU A 215 0.06 16.21 -37.07
CA GLU A 215 0.81 17.34 -37.64
C GLU A 215 0.66 18.58 -36.75
N VAL A 216 1.79 19.20 -36.42
CA VAL A 216 1.86 20.42 -35.62
C VAL A 216 2.76 21.45 -36.30
N GLY A 217 2.33 22.70 -36.22
CA GLY A 217 3.07 23.86 -36.72
C GLY A 217 3.06 25.01 -35.72
N VAL A 218 3.58 26.16 -36.15
CA VAL A 218 3.67 27.36 -35.31
C VAL A 218 2.29 27.77 -34.78
N GLY A 219 2.19 27.92 -33.46
CA GLY A 219 0.95 28.24 -32.74
C GLY A 219 0.22 27.03 -32.16
N ASP A 220 0.58 25.81 -32.55
CA ASP A 220 -0.03 24.60 -32.01
C ASP A 220 0.54 24.21 -30.65
N ALA A 221 -0.32 23.63 -29.81
CA ALA A 221 0.07 23.14 -28.50
C ALA A 221 0.65 21.72 -28.60
N VAL A 222 1.76 21.50 -27.90
CA VAL A 222 2.41 20.19 -27.77
C VAL A 222 2.45 19.75 -26.31
N THR A 223 2.36 18.44 -26.08
CA THR A 223 2.30 17.86 -24.74
C THR A 223 3.63 17.22 -24.37
N GLY A 224 4.06 17.34 -23.12
CA GLY A 224 5.27 16.68 -22.64
C GLY A 224 5.18 15.15 -22.76
N ALA A 225 6.34 14.52 -22.97
CA ALA A 225 6.54 13.08 -23.14
C ALA A 225 5.99 12.45 -24.44
N THR A 226 5.40 13.22 -25.35
CA THR A 226 5.17 12.78 -26.74
C THR A 226 6.47 12.76 -27.52
N VAL A 227 6.51 12.02 -28.63
CA VAL A 227 7.73 11.88 -29.45
C VAL A 227 7.59 12.72 -30.71
N ASN A 228 8.60 13.53 -31.00
CA ASN A 228 8.68 14.25 -32.26
C ASN A 228 9.11 13.26 -33.36
N ALA A 229 8.26 13.00 -34.35
CA ALA A 229 8.53 11.99 -35.40
C ALA A 229 9.08 12.59 -36.69
N GLY A 230 8.80 13.87 -36.97
CA GLY A 230 9.10 14.52 -38.24
C GLY A 230 10.27 15.51 -38.19
N GLY A 231 9.99 16.79 -38.37
CA GLY A 231 10.96 17.90 -38.47
C GLY A 231 11.43 18.49 -37.13
N ARG A 232 12.34 19.46 -37.23
CA ARG A 232 12.86 20.22 -36.07
C ARG A 232 11.79 21.18 -35.54
N LEU A 233 11.55 21.16 -34.23
CA LEU A 233 10.63 22.08 -33.55
C LEU A 233 11.36 22.95 -32.53
N VAL A 234 10.96 24.22 -32.43
CA VAL A 234 11.25 25.06 -31.26
C VAL A 234 9.96 25.27 -30.49
N VAL A 235 9.97 24.93 -29.22
CA VAL A 235 8.80 24.95 -28.34
C VAL A 235 9.04 25.93 -27.20
N GLU A 236 8.08 26.80 -26.94
CA GLU A 236 8.06 27.66 -25.77
C GLU A 236 7.30 26.96 -24.63
N ALA A 237 7.98 26.76 -23.49
CA ALA A 237 7.42 26.04 -22.35
C ALA A 237 6.25 26.83 -21.72
N THR A 238 5.07 26.21 -21.65
CA THR A 238 3.88 26.83 -21.03
C THR A 238 3.61 26.30 -19.63
N ARG A 239 3.80 24.99 -19.41
CA ARG A 239 3.63 24.34 -18.11
C ARG A 239 4.80 23.40 -17.86
N VAL A 240 5.46 23.54 -16.72
CA VAL A 240 6.66 22.79 -16.35
C VAL A 240 6.47 22.00 -15.06
N GLY A 241 7.23 20.92 -14.90
CA GLY A 241 7.22 20.09 -13.69
C GLY A 241 5.82 19.59 -13.30
N ALA A 242 5.39 19.98 -12.11
CA ALA A 242 4.11 19.60 -11.48
C ALA A 242 2.86 20.01 -12.28
N ASP A 243 2.97 21.03 -13.13
CA ASP A 243 1.85 21.61 -13.85
C ASP A 243 1.66 21.02 -15.25
N THR A 244 2.50 20.08 -15.67
CA THR A 244 2.35 19.37 -16.95
C THR A 244 1.11 18.49 -16.97
N GLN A 245 0.56 18.22 -18.17
CA GLN A 245 -0.55 17.28 -18.31
C GLN A 245 -0.19 15.89 -17.78
N LEU A 246 1.02 15.40 -18.08
CA LEU A 246 1.48 14.10 -17.59
C LEU A 246 1.56 14.08 -16.05
N ALA A 247 2.08 15.13 -15.41
CA ALA A 247 2.14 15.20 -13.95
C ALA A 247 0.73 15.26 -13.32
N ARG A 248 -0.22 15.96 -13.94
CA ARG A 248 -1.62 15.95 -13.50
C ARG A 248 -2.27 14.59 -13.67
N MET A 249 -2.09 13.93 -14.81
CA MET A 249 -2.59 12.57 -15.03
C MET A 249 -1.98 11.61 -14.02
N ALA A 250 -0.67 11.69 -13.78
CA ALA A 250 0.00 10.88 -12.78
C ALA A 250 -0.53 11.13 -11.36
N ARG A 251 -0.74 12.40 -10.97
CA ARG A 251 -1.35 12.77 -9.69
C ARG A 251 -2.78 12.24 -9.54
N LEU A 252 -3.62 12.38 -10.57
CA LEU A 252 -4.98 11.85 -10.54
C LEU A 252 -4.99 10.33 -10.38
N VAL A 253 -4.06 9.64 -11.03
CA VAL A 253 -3.93 8.20 -10.93
C VAL A 253 -3.35 7.79 -9.57
N GLU A 254 -2.39 8.55 -9.03
CA GLU A 254 -1.84 8.36 -7.69
C GLU A 254 -2.88 8.62 -6.60
N ASP A 255 -3.68 9.68 -6.71
CA ASP A 255 -4.79 10.00 -5.81
C ASP A 255 -5.87 8.91 -5.86
N ALA A 256 -6.16 8.39 -7.06
CA ALA A 256 -7.07 7.27 -7.24
C ALA A 256 -6.53 5.97 -6.60
N GLN A 257 -5.21 5.76 -6.61
CA GLN A 257 -4.57 4.58 -5.98
C GLN A 257 -4.34 4.73 -4.48
N ASN A 258 -4.12 5.95 -3.99
CA ASN A 258 -3.92 6.23 -2.56
C ASN A 258 -5.24 6.22 -1.78
N GLY A 259 -6.37 6.10 -2.46
CA GLY A 259 -7.67 5.84 -1.83
C GLY A 259 -7.65 4.51 -1.05
N LYS A 260 -8.07 4.54 0.22
CA LYS A 260 -8.24 3.30 1.00
C LYS A 260 -9.24 2.36 0.30
N ALA A 261 -8.93 1.06 0.21
CA ALA A 261 -9.90 0.03 -0.16
C ALA A 261 -11.20 0.13 0.67
N ALA A 262 -12.35 -0.17 0.07
CA ALA A 262 -13.63 -0.07 0.75
C ALA A 262 -13.76 -1.12 1.86
N ALA A 263 -13.12 -2.29 1.73
CA ALA A 263 -13.04 -3.27 2.81
C ALA A 263 -12.24 -2.74 4.02
N GLN A 264 -11.17 -1.99 3.81
CA GLN A 264 -10.40 -1.37 4.90
C GLN A 264 -11.26 -0.33 5.64
N ARG A 265 -12.02 0.50 4.91
CA ARG A 265 -13.00 1.42 5.51
C ARG A 265 -14.11 0.70 6.28
N LEU A 266 -14.55 -0.47 5.79
CA LEU A 266 -15.54 -1.29 6.47
C LEU A 266 -14.97 -1.87 7.78
N ALA A 267 -13.75 -2.40 7.77
CA ALA A 267 -13.07 -2.88 8.96
C ALA A 267 -12.86 -1.77 9.99
N ASP A 268 -12.47 -0.57 9.55
CA ASP A 268 -12.32 0.62 10.41
C ASP A 268 -13.68 1.02 11.02
N ARG A 269 -14.77 1.00 10.23
CA ARG A 269 -16.13 1.33 10.70
C ARG A 269 -16.65 0.30 11.71
N ILE A 270 -16.44 -0.98 11.46
CA ILE A 270 -16.79 -2.06 12.40
C ILE A 270 -16.01 -1.87 13.69
N SER A 271 -14.69 -1.61 13.60
CA SER A 271 -13.83 -1.36 14.76
C SER A 271 -14.30 -0.14 15.57
N GLY A 272 -14.78 0.92 14.91
CA GLY A 272 -15.30 2.12 15.57
C GLY A 272 -16.52 1.87 16.47
N VAL A 273 -17.28 0.80 16.25
CA VAL A 273 -18.41 0.40 17.12
C VAL A 273 -18.02 -0.76 18.03
N PHE A 274 -17.31 -1.75 17.50
CA PHE A 274 -16.92 -2.96 18.20
C PHE A 274 -16.00 -2.66 19.39
N VAL A 275 -15.00 -1.80 19.21
CA VAL A 275 -14.01 -1.50 20.26
C VAL A 275 -14.66 -0.83 21.48
N PRO A 276 -15.48 0.23 21.36
CA PRO A 276 -16.20 0.80 22.49
C PRO A 276 -17.10 -0.22 23.22
N VAL A 277 -17.81 -1.08 22.47
CA VAL A 277 -18.67 -2.11 23.06
C VAL A 277 -17.87 -3.12 23.87
N VAL A 278 -16.74 -3.59 23.35
CA VAL A 278 -15.84 -4.51 24.06
C VAL A 278 -15.27 -3.88 25.33
N ILE A 279 -14.85 -2.61 25.28
CA ILE A 279 -14.37 -1.89 26.46
C ILE A 279 -15.49 -1.77 27.51
N ALA A 280 -16.72 -1.44 27.08
CA ALA A 280 -17.87 -1.37 27.98
C ALA A 280 -18.18 -2.73 28.62
N LEU A 281 -18.11 -3.83 27.85
CA LEU A 281 -18.29 -5.19 28.38
C LEU A 281 -17.18 -5.59 29.35
N ALA A 282 -15.92 -5.23 29.07
CA ALA A 282 -14.80 -5.50 29.97
C ALA A 282 -14.96 -4.75 31.31
N LEU A 283 -15.33 -3.46 31.26
CA LEU A 283 -15.62 -2.66 32.46
C LEU A 283 -16.85 -3.17 33.20
N GLY A 284 -17.90 -3.57 32.48
CA GLY A 284 -19.10 -4.19 33.04
C GLY A 284 -18.77 -5.52 33.74
N THR A 285 -17.89 -6.33 33.15
CA THR A 285 -17.41 -7.58 33.74
C THR A 285 -16.64 -7.31 35.03
N LEU A 286 -15.71 -6.36 35.01
CA LEU A 286 -14.97 -5.93 36.20
C LEU A 286 -15.92 -5.49 37.33
N GLY A 287 -16.88 -4.62 37.01
CA GLY A 287 -17.84 -4.09 37.98
C GLY A 287 -18.78 -5.17 38.53
N PHE A 288 -19.25 -6.09 37.68
CA PHE A 288 -20.12 -7.20 38.08
C PHE A 288 -19.42 -8.13 39.08
N TRP A 289 -18.18 -8.53 38.81
CA TRP A 289 -17.45 -9.44 39.70
C TRP A 289 -17.08 -8.77 41.03
N LEU A 290 -16.67 -7.51 41.02
CA LEU A 290 -16.44 -6.73 42.25
C LEU A 290 -17.73 -6.57 43.06
N GLY A 291 -18.86 -6.30 42.41
CA GLY A 291 -20.16 -6.16 43.07
C GLY A 291 -20.69 -7.46 43.69
N ASN A 292 -20.26 -8.63 43.19
CA ASN A 292 -20.59 -9.93 43.76
C ASN A 292 -19.59 -10.41 44.83
N GLY A 293 -18.69 -9.53 45.28
CA GLY A 293 -17.73 -9.83 46.35
C GLY A 293 -16.54 -10.69 45.92
N ALA A 294 -16.26 -10.80 44.61
CA ALA A 294 -15.06 -11.46 44.14
C ALA A 294 -13.81 -10.64 44.44
N GLU A 295 -12.68 -11.32 44.59
CA GLU A 295 -11.39 -10.68 44.80
C GLU A 295 -11.01 -9.81 43.59
N LEU A 296 -10.33 -8.69 43.84
CA LEU A 296 -9.91 -7.74 42.80
C LEU A 296 -9.09 -8.42 41.70
N THR A 297 -8.26 -9.38 42.09
CA THR A 297 -7.44 -10.19 41.18
C THR A 297 -8.32 -10.95 40.18
N ALA A 298 -9.29 -11.73 40.67
CA ALA A 298 -10.21 -12.50 39.85
C ALA A 298 -11.08 -11.63 38.94
N ALA A 299 -11.61 -10.52 39.46
CA ALA A 299 -12.44 -9.59 38.68
C ALA A 299 -11.64 -8.91 37.55
N PHE A 300 -10.39 -8.53 37.83
CA PHE A 300 -9.50 -7.93 36.83
C PHE A 300 -9.04 -8.96 35.78
N THR A 301 -8.70 -10.18 36.19
CA THR A 301 -8.39 -11.27 35.25
C THR A 301 -9.54 -11.53 34.29
N ALA A 302 -10.79 -11.55 34.78
CA ALA A 302 -11.97 -11.71 33.93
C ALA A 302 -12.14 -10.57 32.91
N ALA A 303 -11.93 -9.31 33.34
CA ALA A 303 -12.01 -8.15 32.45
C ALA A 303 -10.90 -8.15 31.38
N VAL A 304 -9.67 -8.49 31.77
CA VAL A 304 -8.53 -8.62 30.85
C VAL A 304 -8.76 -9.77 29.87
N ALA A 305 -9.31 -10.90 30.31
CA ALA A 305 -9.66 -12.00 29.43
C ALA A 305 -10.66 -11.57 28.34
N VAL A 306 -11.67 -10.77 28.70
CA VAL A 306 -12.61 -10.18 27.71
C VAL A 306 -11.88 -9.31 26.69
N LEU A 307 -10.95 -8.44 27.13
CA LEU A 307 -10.18 -7.59 26.22
C LEU A 307 -9.26 -8.39 25.30
N ILE A 308 -8.56 -9.40 25.84
CA ILE A 308 -7.61 -10.23 25.09
C ILE A 308 -8.37 -11.07 24.05
N ILE A 309 -9.45 -11.73 24.45
CA ILE A 309 -10.19 -12.64 23.57
C ILE A 309 -10.92 -11.90 22.45
N ALA A 310 -11.30 -10.65 22.70
CA ALA A 310 -11.99 -9.81 21.72
C ALA A 310 -11.06 -9.27 20.63
N CYS A 311 -9.73 -9.41 20.75
CA CYS A 311 -8.78 -8.88 19.78
C CYS A 311 -8.97 -9.55 18.40
N PRO A 312 -9.41 -8.82 17.35
CA PRO A 312 -9.76 -9.41 16.05
C PRO A 312 -8.50 -9.63 15.19
N CYS A 313 -7.55 -10.42 15.71
CA CYS A 313 -6.23 -10.64 15.10
C CYS A 313 -6.32 -11.14 13.65
N ALA A 314 -7.30 -12.01 13.36
CA ALA A 314 -7.53 -12.56 12.03
C ALA A 314 -8.15 -11.55 11.06
N LEU A 315 -8.93 -10.57 11.55
CA LEU A 315 -9.62 -9.59 10.70
C LEU A 315 -8.61 -8.72 9.94
N GLY A 316 -7.50 -8.34 10.60
CA GLY A 316 -6.42 -7.56 10.00
C GLY A 316 -5.60 -8.32 8.93
N LEU A 317 -5.71 -9.64 8.88
CA LEU A 317 -4.96 -10.51 7.97
C LEU A 317 -5.81 -11.16 6.88
N ALA A 318 -7.12 -11.31 7.11
CA ALA A 318 -8.04 -11.95 6.18
C ALA A 318 -8.04 -11.27 4.80
N THR A 319 -8.25 -9.95 4.77
CA THR A 319 -8.32 -9.19 3.52
C THR A 319 -6.98 -9.18 2.77
N PRO A 320 -5.84 -8.82 3.38
CA PRO A 320 -4.55 -8.83 2.68
C PRO A 320 -4.16 -10.21 2.13
N THR A 321 -4.46 -11.29 2.87
CA THR A 321 -4.14 -12.66 2.44
C THR A 321 -4.98 -13.06 1.23
N ALA A 322 -6.30 -12.83 1.28
CA ALA A 322 -7.19 -13.11 0.16
C ALA A 322 -6.78 -12.32 -1.10
N LEU A 323 -6.40 -11.05 -0.93
CA LEU A 323 -5.91 -10.21 -2.02
C LEU A 323 -4.58 -10.70 -2.58
N MET A 324 -3.62 -11.09 -1.73
CA MET A 324 -2.32 -11.60 -2.18
C MET A 324 -2.48 -12.88 -3.01
N VAL A 325 -3.30 -13.82 -2.54
CA VAL A 325 -3.56 -15.07 -3.27
C VAL A 325 -4.35 -14.80 -4.55
N GLY A 326 -5.38 -13.95 -4.48
CA GLY A 326 -6.21 -13.59 -5.63
C GLY A 326 -5.43 -12.90 -6.75
N THR A 327 -4.59 -11.93 -6.39
CA THR A 327 -3.70 -11.23 -7.36
C THR A 327 -2.63 -12.16 -7.92
N GLY A 328 -2.05 -13.04 -7.09
CA GLY A 328 -1.11 -14.07 -7.53
C GLY A 328 -1.73 -15.03 -8.54
N ARG A 329 -2.97 -15.48 -8.30
CA ARG A 329 -3.70 -16.31 -9.25
C ARG A 329 -4.07 -15.57 -10.54
N GLY A 330 -4.50 -14.32 -10.43
CA GLY A 330 -4.77 -13.46 -11.60
C GLY A 330 -3.55 -13.31 -12.52
N ALA A 331 -2.36 -13.14 -11.94
CA ALA A 331 -1.12 -13.05 -12.71
C ALA A 331 -0.80 -14.34 -13.48
N GLN A 332 -1.09 -15.52 -12.91
CA GLN A 332 -0.94 -16.80 -13.63
C GLN A 332 -1.91 -16.93 -14.82
N LEU A 333 -2.99 -16.15 -14.83
CA LEU A 333 -3.97 -16.07 -15.92
C LEU A 333 -3.69 -14.91 -16.88
N GLY A 334 -2.55 -14.22 -16.75
CA GLY A 334 -2.21 -13.06 -17.58
C GLY A 334 -2.93 -11.76 -17.19
N ILE A 335 -3.62 -11.73 -16.05
CA ILE A 335 -4.36 -10.57 -15.56
C ILE A 335 -3.54 -9.85 -14.49
N LEU A 336 -3.05 -8.65 -14.80
CA LEU A 336 -2.27 -7.83 -13.88
C LEU A 336 -3.18 -6.86 -13.12
N ILE A 337 -3.40 -7.14 -11.83
CA ILE A 337 -4.27 -6.35 -10.95
C ILE A 337 -3.41 -5.33 -10.20
N LYS A 338 -3.67 -4.04 -10.45
CA LYS A 338 -2.89 -2.90 -9.90
C LYS A 338 -3.30 -2.46 -8.48
N GLY A 339 -4.11 -3.22 -7.77
CA GLY A 339 -4.46 -2.94 -6.36
C GLY A 339 -5.72 -3.68 -5.89
N PRO A 340 -5.97 -3.71 -4.57
CA PRO A 340 -7.17 -4.34 -4.01
C PRO A 340 -8.47 -3.61 -4.34
N GLU A 341 -8.43 -2.31 -4.56
CA GLU A 341 -9.56 -1.47 -4.96
C GLU A 341 -10.13 -1.93 -6.31
N VAL A 342 -9.27 -2.41 -7.22
CA VAL A 342 -9.68 -2.93 -8.54
C VAL A 342 -10.52 -4.19 -8.38
N LEU A 343 -10.13 -5.11 -7.50
CA LEU A 343 -10.91 -6.32 -7.25
C LEU A 343 -12.29 -6.02 -6.65
N GLU A 344 -12.38 -5.02 -5.78
CA GLU A 344 -13.65 -4.61 -5.17
C GLU A 344 -14.56 -3.85 -6.15
N SER A 345 -13.99 -2.95 -6.94
CA SER A 345 -14.73 -2.13 -7.91
C SER A 345 -15.21 -2.95 -9.10
N THR A 346 -14.41 -3.87 -9.62
CA THR A 346 -14.82 -4.79 -10.70
C THR A 346 -16.02 -5.64 -10.31
N ARG A 347 -16.18 -6.01 -9.02
CA ARG A 347 -17.39 -6.73 -8.55
C ARG A 347 -18.68 -5.93 -8.76
N LYS A 348 -18.60 -4.60 -8.75
CA LYS A 348 -19.74 -3.70 -8.92
C LYS A 348 -19.89 -3.19 -10.35
N ALA A 349 -18.92 -3.45 -11.21
CA ALA A 349 -18.99 -3.03 -12.60
C ALA A 349 -20.08 -3.82 -13.32
N ASP A 350 -21.06 -3.10 -13.89
CA ASP A 350 -22.14 -3.66 -14.71
C ASP A 350 -21.92 -3.37 -16.21
N THR A 351 -21.09 -2.38 -16.51
CA THR A 351 -20.86 -1.85 -17.85
C THR A 351 -19.37 -1.85 -18.14
N VAL A 352 -18.98 -2.44 -19.28
CA VAL A 352 -17.61 -2.43 -19.78
C VAL A 352 -17.56 -1.57 -21.02
N VAL A 353 -16.87 -0.43 -20.93
CA VAL A 353 -16.57 0.41 -22.09
C VAL A 353 -15.16 0.06 -22.57
N LEU A 354 -15.07 -0.38 -23.82
CA LEU A 354 -13.80 -0.80 -24.42
C LEU A 354 -13.31 0.31 -25.34
N ASP A 355 -12.04 0.68 -25.18
CA ASP A 355 -11.37 1.45 -26.22
C ASP A 355 -11.26 0.57 -27.48
N LYS A 356 -11.33 1.19 -28.65
CA LYS A 356 -11.31 0.44 -29.92
C LYS A 356 -9.86 0.12 -30.29
N THR A 357 -9.02 1.14 -30.40
CA THR A 357 -7.69 1.03 -31.00
C THR A 357 -6.72 0.38 -30.01
N GLY A 358 -6.06 -0.72 -30.40
CA GLY A 358 -5.08 -1.41 -29.55
C GLY A 358 -5.66 -2.23 -28.39
N THR A 359 -6.98 -2.13 -28.13
CA THR A 359 -7.70 -2.99 -27.18
C THR A 359 -8.58 -4.02 -27.92
N VAL A 360 -9.52 -3.55 -28.75
CA VAL A 360 -10.35 -4.44 -29.60
C VAL A 360 -9.64 -4.74 -30.92
N THR A 361 -8.88 -3.78 -31.45
CA THR A 361 -8.08 -3.95 -32.67
C THR A 361 -6.61 -4.23 -32.36
N THR A 362 -5.88 -4.75 -33.34
CA THR A 362 -4.43 -5.02 -33.23
C THR A 362 -3.56 -3.75 -33.14
N GLY A 363 -4.15 -2.56 -33.29
CA GLY A 363 -3.43 -1.28 -33.34
C GLY A 363 -2.55 -1.07 -34.59
N ARG A 364 -2.55 -2.01 -35.53
CA ARG A 364 -1.77 -1.96 -36.78
C ARG A 364 -2.68 -1.68 -37.97
N MET A 365 -2.43 -0.57 -38.65
CA MET A 365 -3.10 -0.27 -39.91
C MET A 365 -2.69 -1.30 -40.96
N THR A 366 -3.69 -1.90 -41.60
CA THR A 366 -3.50 -2.90 -42.65
C THR A 366 -4.40 -2.52 -43.82
N LEU A 367 -3.84 -2.48 -45.03
CA LEU A 367 -4.62 -2.28 -46.24
C LEU A 367 -5.51 -3.52 -46.46
N LEU A 368 -6.82 -3.34 -46.44
CA LEU A 368 -7.79 -4.43 -46.60
C LEU A 368 -8.28 -4.59 -48.04
N ALA A 369 -8.51 -3.47 -48.73
CA ALA A 369 -9.04 -3.47 -50.09
C ALA A 369 -8.60 -2.21 -50.83
N VAL A 370 -8.49 -2.33 -52.15
CA VAL A 370 -8.31 -1.22 -53.07
C VAL A 370 -9.51 -1.20 -54.02
N HIS A 371 -10.15 -0.06 -54.15
CA HIS A 371 -11.27 0.12 -55.08
C HIS A 371 -10.82 1.03 -56.21
N THR A 372 -10.77 0.50 -57.42
CA THR A 372 -10.38 1.24 -58.62
C THR A 372 -11.61 1.74 -59.38
N ALA A 373 -11.45 2.82 -60.14
CA ALA A 373 -12.44 3.24 -61.14
C ALA A 373 -12.48 2.24 -62.31
N GLU A 374 -13.55 2.24 -63.11
CA GLU A 374 -13.66 1.36 -64.29
C GLU A 374 -12.42 1.49 -65.20
N GLY A 375 -11.77 0.36 -65.48
CA GLY A 375 -10.55 0.28 -66.29
C GLY A 375 -9.23 0.52 -65.53
N GLY A 376 -9.26 0.78 -64.22
CA GLY A 376 -8.04 0.98 -63.42
C GLY A 376 -7.42 -0.31 -62.88
N ASP A 377 -6.11 -0.48 -63.05
CA ASP A 377 -5.33 -1.59 -62.45
C ASP A 377 -4.99 -1.28 -60.98
N GLU A 378 -5.41 -2.19 -60.09
CA GLU A 378 -5.12 -2.12 -58.65
C GLU A 378 -3.62 -2.04 -58.36
N ARG A 379 -2.78 -2.75 -59.13
CA ARG A 379 -1.32 -2.74 -58.92
C ARG A 379 -0.72 -1.38 -59.26
N GLU A 380 -1.21 -0.74 -60.31
CA GLU A 380 -0.75 0.58 -60.71
C GLU A 380 -1.15 1.63 -59.67
N VAL A 381 -2.40 1.57 -59.19
CA VAL A 381 -2.89 2.45 -58.12
C VAL A 381 -2.06 2.29 -56.84
N LEU A 382 -1.80 1.05 -56.41
CA LEU A 382 -0.96 0.81 -55.24
C LEU A 382 0.47 1.29 -55.40
N ARG A 383 1.05 1.07 -56.59
CA ARG A 383 2.42 1.52 -56.89
C ARG A 383 2.53 3.04 -56.85
N LEU A 384 1.54 3.76 -57.38
CA LEU A 384 1.52 5.23 -57.36
C LEU A 384 1.25 5.77 -55.95
N ALA A 385 0.29 5.19 -55.22
CA ALA A 385 -0.06 5.62 -53.86
C ALA A 385 1.06 5.37 -52.84
N GLY A 386 1.82 4.28 -52.98
CA GLY A 386 2.97 4.00 -52.12
C GLY A 386 4.25 4.75 -52.48
N ALA A 387 4.30 5.42 -53.64
CA ALA A 387 5.44 6.24 -54.08
C ALA A 387 5.29 7.73 -53.72
N LEU A 388 4.07 8.16 -53.39
CA LEU A 388 3.75 9.45 -52.76
C LEU A 388 4.02 9.37 -51.26
#